data_AF-A8DRG6-F1
#
_entry.id   AF-A8DRG6-F1
#
_cell.length_a   1.000
_cell.length_b   1.000
_cell.length_c   1.000
_cell.angle_alpha   90.00
_cell.angle_beta   90.00
_cell.angle_gamma   90.00
#
_symmetry.space_group_name_H-M   'P 1'
#
loop_
_entity.id
_entity.type
_entity.pdbx_description
1 polymer ?
#
loop_
_entity_poly.entity_id
_entity_poly.type
_entity_poly.pdbx_seq_one_letter_code
_entity_poly.pdbx_strand_id
1 'polypeptide(L)'
;VRYNDISPLENHHCAVAFQILAQPDCNIFANVSRDSFRQIRQGMITLILATDMARHAEIMDSFKEKMEDFDYSNEEHLTLLKMILIKCCDISNEVRPTEVAEPRVDCLLEEYFMQSDP
;
A
#
# COMPACT_ATOMS: atom_id res chain seq x y z
N VAL A 1 8.00 1.00 19.57
CA VAL A 1 9.41 1.48 19.73
C VAL A 1 10.12 1.81 18.41
N ARG A 2 10.32 0.89 17.45
CA ARG A 2 11.11 1.15 16.22
C ARG A 2 10.51 2.20 15.26
N TYR A 3 9.18 2.28 15.19
CA TYR A 3 8.45 3.17 14.27
C TYR A 3 7.55 4.18 15.00
N ASN A 4 7.81 4.42 16.30
CA ASN A 4 7.07 5.39 17.13
C ASN A 4 5.53 5.27 17.01
N ASP A 5 5.04 4.04 16.88
CA ASP A 5 3.62 3.69 16.78
C ASP A 5 2.88 4.28 15.55
N ILE A 6 3.64 4.71 14.54
CA ILE A 6 3.13 5.17 13.25
C ILE A 6 3.25 4.03 12.24
N SER A 7 2.11 3.47 11.82
CA SER A 7 1.98 2.41 10.79
C SER A 7 3.11 1.36 10.85
N PRO A 8 3.27 0.65 11.99
CA PRO A 8 4.46 -0.14 12.26
C PRO A 8 4.64 -1.31 11.30
N LEU A 9 3.55 -1.94 10.85
CA LEU A 9 3.58 -3.05 9.90
C LEU A 9 3.91 -2.55 8.49
N GLU A 10 3.30 -1.48 8.02
CA GLU A 10 3.53 -0.92 6.69
C GLU A 10 4.97 -0.37 6.56
N ASN A 11 5.49 0.24 7.62
CA ASN A 11 6.90 0.63 7.70
C ASN A 11 7.83 -0.60 7.66
N HIS A 12 7.45 -1.70 8.31
CA HIS A 12 8.19 -2.95 8.25
C HIS A 12 8.17 -3.55 6.83
N HIS A 13 7.00 -3.58 6.16
CA HIS A 13 6.86 -4.04 4.78
C HIS A 13 7.76 -3.24 3.83
N CYS A 14 7.79 -1.90 3.96
CA CYS A 14 8.72 -1.05 3.22
C CYS A 14 10.18 -1.43 3.49
N ALA A 15 10.56 -1.58 4.76
CA ALA A 15 11.93 -1.89 5.12
C ALA A 15 12.39 -3.22 4.51
N VAL A 16 11.56 -4.27 4.60
CA VAL A 16 11.85 -5.59 4.03
C VAL A 16 11.95 -5.52 2.51
N ALA A 17 11.02 -4.84 1.84
CA ALA A 17 11.05 -4.67 0.38
C ALA A 17 12.38 -4.08 -0.11
N PHE A 18 12.86 -3.01 0.55
CA PHE A 18 14.14 -2.38 0.16
C PHE A 18 15.37 -3.12 0.65
N GLN A 19 15.27 -3.95 1.69
CA GLN A 19 16.35 -4.88 2.07
C GLN A 19 16.55 -5.95 0.99
N ILE A 20 15.46 -6.49 0.44
CA ILE A 20 15.51 -7.44 -0.68
C ILE A 20 16.11 -6.77 -1.91
N LEU A 21 15.62 -5.58 -2.28
CA LEU A 21 16.13 -4.82 -3.44
C LEU A 21 17.60 -4.37 -3.29
N ALA A 22 18.15 -4.35 -2.06
CA ALA A 22 19.56 -4.05 -1.83
C ALA A 22 20.49 -5.24 -2.16
N GLN A 23 19.95 -6.46 -2.24
CA GLN A 23 20.72 -7.63 -2.66
C GLN A 23 20.93 -7.58 -4.17
N PRO A 24 22.17 -7.68 -4.68
CA PRO A 24 22.45 -7.58 -6.12
C PRO A 24 21.63 -8.54 -6.98
N ASP A 25 21.43 -9.78 -6.51
CA ASP A 25 20.71 -10.84 -7.24
C ASP A 25 19.19 -10.62 -7.27
N CYS A 26 18.65 -9.76 -6.41
CA CYS A 26 17.23 -9.43 -6.32
C CYS A 26 16.92 -8.00 -6.82
N ASN A 27 17.94 -7.21 -7.16
CA ASN A 27 17.77 -5.81 -7.50
C ASN A 27 17.27 -5.62 -8.94
N ILE A 28 15.96 -5.65 -9.11
CA ILE A 28 15.30 -5.36 -10.40
C ILE A 28 15.54 -3.92 -10.89
N PHE A 29 16.04 -3.03 -10.04
CA PHE A 29 16.36 -1.63 -10.37
C PHE A 29 17.86 -1.40 -10.57
N ALA A 30 18.68 -2.45 -10.69
CA ALA A 30 20.15 -2.34 -10.79
C ALA A 30 20.63 -1.43 -11.95
N ASN A 31 19.87 -1.39 -13.04
CA ASN A 31 20.20 -0.61 -14.25
C ASN A 31 19.38 0.69 -14.37
N VAL A 32 18.66 1.09 -13.32
CA VAL A 32 17.88 2.33 -13.30
C VAL A 32 18.76 3.48 -12.83
N SER A 33 18.56 4.67 -13.42
CA SER A 33 19.28 5.87 -12.98
C SER A 33 19.03 6.16 -11.49
N ARG A 34 20.00 6.78 -10.82
CA ARG A 34 19.87 7.09 -9.39
C ARG A 34 18.67 7.99 -9.09
N ASP A 35 18.38 8.94 -9.98
CA ASP A 35 17.27 9.89 -9.78
C ASP A 35 15.92 9.21 -10.00
N SER A 36 15.80 8.35 -11.02
CA SER A 36 14.60 7.53 -11.21
C SER A 36 14.40 6.56 -10.04
N PHE A 37 15.46 5.94 -9.52
CA PHE A 37 15.35 5.06 -8.35
C PHE A 37 14.85 5.80 -7.10
N ARG A 38 15.29 7.06 -6.88
CA ARG A 38 14.77 7.89 -5.79
C ARG A 38 13.27 8.15 -5.94
N GLN A 39 12.81 8.46 -7.15
CA GLN A 39 11.38 8.67 -7.43
C GLN A 39 10.56 7.39 -7.23
N ILE A 40 11.04 6.26 -7.76
CA ILE A 40 10.39 4.95 -7.57
C ILE A 40 10.31 4.60 -6.10
N ARG A 41 11.42 4.74 -5.36
CA ARG A 41 11.48 4.46 -3.93
C ARG A 41 10.47 5.31 -3.16
N GLN A 42 10.41 6.62 -3.43
CA GLN A 42 9.46 7.51 -2.77
C GLN A 42 8.02 7.11 -3.08
N GLY A 43 7.70 6.81 -4.33
CA GLY A 43 6.38 6.35 -4.75
C GLY A 43 5.97 5.05 -4.05
N MET A 44 6.84 4.04 -4.03
CA MET A 44 6.58 2.75 -3.37
C MET A 44 6.33 2.93 -1.87
N ILE A 45 7.12 3.76 -1.18
CA ILE A 45 6.93 4.05 0.25
C ILE A 45 5.56 4.69 0.48
N THR A 46 5.21 5.71 -0.32
CA THR A 46 3.90 6.37 -0.22
C THR A 46 2.75 5.38 -0.39
N LEU A 47 2.84 4.47 -1.37
CA LEU A 47 1.78 3.51 -1.67
C LEU A 47 1.65 2.41 -0.62
N ILE A 48 2.76 1.85 -0.12
CA ILE A 48 2.72 0.85 0.95
C ILE A 48 2.20 1.47 2.25
N LEU A 49 2.61 2.68 2.62
CA LEU A 49 2.08 3.35 3.81
C LEU A 49 0.60 3.74 3.66
N ALA A 50 0.08 3.84 2.44
CA ALA A 50 -1.32 4.14 2.18
C ALA A 50 -2.25 2.93 2.43
N THR A 51 -1.73 1.70 2.49
CA THR A 51 -2.54 0.51 2.73
C THR A 51 -3.05 0.43 4.18
N ASP A 52 -2.39 1.13 5.12
CA ASP A 52 -2.86 1.25 6.50
C ASP A 52 -4.33 1.73 6.54
N MET A 53 -5.20 0.90 7.11
CA MET A 53 -6.62 1.17 7.19
C MET A 53 -6.96 2.24 8.24
N ALA A 54 -6.07 2.54 9.18
CA ALA A 54 -6.24 3.68 10.10
C ALA A 54 -6.29 5.03 9.36
N ARG A 55 -5.67 5.10 8.16
CA ARG A 55 -5.64 6.29 7.30
C ARG A 55 -6.69 6.29 6.20
N HIS A 56 -7.57 5.27 6.15
CA HIS A 56 -8.53 5.12 5.06
C HIS A 56 -9.42 6.36 4.88
N ALA A 57 -9.99 6.88 5.98
CA ALA A 57 -10.87 8.06 5.93
C ALA A 57 -10.14 9.32 5.44
N GLU A 58 -8.96 9.62 6.00
CA GLU A 58 -8.10 10.75 5.60
C GLU A 58 -7.81 10.74 4.09
N ILE A 59 -7.41 9.59 3.56
CA ILE A 59 -7.06 9.43 2.14
C ILE A 59 -8.30 9.55 1.26
N MET A 60 -9.42 8.94 1.65
CA MET A 60 -10.67 9.01 0.91
C MET A 60 -11.22 10.43 0.83
N ASP A 61 -11.16 11.19 1.93
CA ASP A 61 -11.65 12.56 1.98
C ASP A 61 -10.76 13.48 1.12
N SER A 62 -9.43 13.32 1.22
CA SER A 62 -8.48 14.03 0.36
C SER A 62 -8.71 13.74 -1.12
N PHE A 63 -8.94 12.47 -1.49
CA PHE A 63 -9.23 12.11 -2.88
C PHE A 63 -10.56 12.68 -3.37
N LYS A 64 -11.62 12.62 -2.56
CA LYS A 64 -12.93 13.20 -2.90
C LYS A 64 -12.86 14.71 -3.13
N GLU A 65 -12.09 15.43 -2.30
CA GLU A 65 -11.84 16.86 -2.49
C GLU A 65 -11.24 17.14 -3.88
N LYS A 66 -10.24 16.35 -4.30
CA LYS A 66 -9.60 16.51 -5.61
C LYS A 66 -10.45 16.00 -6.79
N MET A 67 -11.48 15.21 -6.53
CA MET A 67 -12.39 14.69 -7.57
C MET A 67 -13.34 15.76 -8.12
N GLU A 68 -13.56 16.87 -7.42
CA GLU A 68 -14.39 17.98 -7.93
C GLU A 68 -13.78 18.64 -9.18
N ASP A 69 -12.45 18.69 -9.27
CA ASP A 69 -11.69 19.24 -10.41
C ASP A 69 -10.44 18.39 -10.69
N PHE A 70 -10.64 17.12 -11.04
CA PHE A 70 -9.54 16.17 -11.18
C PHE A 70 -8.66 16.43 -12.41
N ASP A 71 -7.40 16.79 -12.20
CA ASP A 71 -6.39 16.98 -13.25
C ASP A 71 -5.33 15.87 -13.30
N TYR A 72 -5.22 15.18 -14.44
CA TYR A 72 -4.19 14.16 -14.70
C TYR A 72 -2.79 14.74 -14.88
N SER A 73 -2.65 16.04 -15.09
CA SER A 73 -1.37 16.74 -15.17
C SER A 73 -0.83 17.10 -13.79
N ASN A 74 -1.68 17.03 -12.76
CA ASN A 74 -1.33 17.34 -11.38
C ASN A 74 -0.79 16.09 -10.66
N GLU A 75 0.45 16.18 -10.19
CA GLU A 75 1.15 15.06 -9.53
C GLU A 75 0.50 14.65 -8.19
N GLU A 76 -0.09 15.59 -7.45
CA GLU A 76 -0.79 15.30 -6.20
C GLU A 76 -2.05 14.48 -6.46
N HIS A 77 -2.82 14.86 -7.49
CA HIS A 77 -4.04 14.15 -7.89
C HIS A 77 -3.70 12.72 -8.34
N LEU A 78 -2.65 12.56 -9.16
CA LEU A 78 -2.16 11.24 -9.56
C LEU A 78 -1.65 10.42 -8.37
N THR A 79 -1.04 11.06 -7.37
CA THR A 79 -0.56 10.38 -6.16
C THR A 79 -1.72 9.84 -5.34
N LEU A 80 -2.76 10.64 -5.09
CA LEU A 80 -3.98 10.18 -4.42
C LEU A 80 -4.69 9.09 -5.23
N LEU A 81 -4.79 9.23 -6.55
CA LEU A 81 -5.34 8.19 -7.42
C LEU A 81 -4.59 6.86 -7.27
N LYS A 82 -3.25 6.88 -7.31
CA LYS A 82 -2.44 5.67 -7.12
C LYS A 82 -2.64 5.07 -5.73
N MET A 83 -2.78 5.90 -4.68
CA MET A 83 -3.10 5.44 -3.32
C MET A 83 -4.47 4.76 -3.26
N ILE A 84 -5.50 5.31 -3.91
CA ILE A 84 -6.82 4.67 -3.99
C ILE A 84 -6.73 3.34 -4.76
N LEU A 85 -6.03 3.30 -5.88
CA LEU A 85 -5.89 2.09 -6.69
C LEU A 85 -5.25 0.94 -5.91
N ILE A 86 -4.14 1.19 -5.18
CA ILE A 86 -3.52 0.13 -4.38
C ILE A 86 -4.45 -0.31 -3.24
N LYS A 87 -5.16 0.61 -2.58
CA LYS A 87 -6.13 0.26 -1.54
C LYS A 87 -7.29 -0.57 -2.09
N CYS A 88 -7.82 -0.22 -3.26
CA CYS A 88 -8.86 -1.02 -3.91
C CYS A 88 -8.38 -2.45 -4.16
N CYS A 89 -7.15 -2.62 -4.66
CA CYS A 89 -6.55 -3.95 -4.87
C CYS A 89 -6.38 -4.72 -3.56
N ASP A 90 -5.92 -4.05 -2.50
CA ASP A 90 -5.61 -4.64 -1.19
C ASP A 90 -6.83 -5.31 -0.54
N ILE A 91 -8.01 -4.68 -0.64
CA ILE A 91 -9.26 -5.21 -0.07
C ILE A 91 -10.23 -5.78 -1.13
N SER A 92 -9.72 -6.17 -2.32
CA SER A 92 -10.55 -6.56 -3.47
C SER A 92 -11.14 -7.97 -3.44
N ASN A 93 -11.00 -8.73 -2.35
CA ASN A 93 -11.42 -10.14 -2.30
C ASN A 93 -12.90 -10.31 -2.71
N GLU A 94 -13.80 -9.50 -2.13
CA GLU A 94 -15.25 -9.52 -2.41
C GLU A 94 -15.64 -9.00 -3.80
N VAL A 95 -14.68 -8.48 -4.58
CA VAL A 95 -14.93 -8.10 -5.99
C VAL A 95 -14.84 -9.32 -6.91
N ARG A 96 -14.26 -10.43 -6.44
CA ARG A 96 -14.09 -11.67 -7.21
C ARG A 96 -15.38 -12.52 -7.16
N PRO A 97 -15.55 -13.48 -8.09
CA PRO A 97 -16.63 -14.47 -7.99
C PRO A 97 -16.63 -15.18 -6.63
N THR A 98 -17.82 -15.51 -6.14
CA THR A 98 -18.07 -16.07 -4.81
C THR A 98 -17.19 -17.27 -4.50
N GLU A 99 -16.98 -18.16 -5.48
CA GLU A 99 -16.18 -19.38 -5.33
C GLU A 99 -14.70 -19.09 -5.03
N VAL A 100 -14.22 -17.88 -5.34
CA VAL A 100 -12.86 -17.41 -5.09
C VAL A 100 -12.78 -16.53 -3.84
N ALA A 101 -13.85 -15.77 -3.55
CA ALA A 101 -13.92 -14.84 -2.44
C ALA A 101 -14.14 -15.56 -1.09
N GLU A 102 -15.08 -16.50 -1.01
CA GLU A 102 -15.46 -17.17 0.25
C GLU A 102 -14.27 -17.77 1.03
N PRO A 103 -13.35 -18.52 0.40
CA PRO A 103 -12.20 -19.07 1.14
C PRO A 103 -11.28 -18.02 1.75
N ARG A 104 -11.27 -16.78 1.21
CA ARG A 104 -10.45 -15.68 1.73
C ARG A 104 -11.03 -15.12 3.02
N VAL A 105 -12.36 -15.15 3.18
CA VAL A 105 -13.03 -14.72 4.42
C VAL A 105 -12.65 -15.66 5.56
N ASP A 106 -12.63 -16.98 5.33
CA ASP A 106 -12.23 -17.95 6.33
C ASP A 106 -10.78 -17.73 6.79
N CYS A 107 -9.84 -17.52 5.86
CA CYS A 107 -8.46 -17.20 6.20
C CYS A 107 -8.32 -15.89 7.00
N LEU A 108 -9.11 -14.86 6.63
CA LEU A 108 -9.11 -13.58 7.35
C LEU A 108 -9.60 -13.75 8.79
N LEU A 109 -10.70 -14.49 8.98
CA LEU A 109 -11.25 -14.76 10.31
C LEU A 109 -10.28 -15.59 11.15
N GLU A 110 -9.63 -16.60 10.58
CA GLU A 110 -8.62 -17.40 11.25
C GLU A 110 -7.45 -16.53 11.76
N GLU A 111 -6.92 -15.64 10.92
CA GLU A 111 -5.86 -14.71 11.31
C GLU A 111 -6.32 -13.77 12.44
N TYR A 112 -7.54 -13.23 12.33
CA TYR A 112 -8.11 -12.33 13.34
C TYR A 112 -8.31 -13.04 14.68
N PHE A 113 -8.81 -14.28 14.68
CA PHE A 113 -9.02 -15.04 15.90
C PHE A 113 -7.70 -15.41 16.59
N MET A 114 -6.68 -15.80 15.82
CA MET A 114 -5.33 -16.05 16.36
C MET A 114 -4.70 -14.81 17.04
N GLN A 115 -5.05 -13.60 16.60
CA GLN A 115 -4.60 -12.37 17.25
C GLN A 115 -5.42 -12.00 18.49
N SER A 116 -6.70 -12.39 18.54
CA SER A 116 -7.60 -12.09 19.66
C SER A 116 -7.55 -13.09 20.81
N ASP A 117 -7.14 -14.33 20.54
CA ASP A 117 -7.03 -15.37 21.56
C ASP A 117 -5.80 -15.13 22.47
N PRO A 118 -5.98 -15.11 23.80
CA PRO A 118 -4.93 -14.80 24.77
C PRO A 118 -3.91 -15.92 25.01
#